data_AF-A0A6L9LI98-F1
#
_entry.id   AF-A0A6L9LI98-F1
#
_cell.length_a   1.000
_cell.length_b   1.000
_cell.length_c   1.000
_cell.angle_alpha   90.00
_cell.angle_beta   90.00
_cell.angle_gamma   90.00
#
_symmetry.space_group_name_H-M   'P 1'
#
loop_
_entity.id
_entity.type
_entity.pdbx_description
1 polymer ?
#
loop_
_entity_poly.entity_id
_entity_poly.type
_entity_poly.pdbx_seq_one_letter_code
_entity_poly.pdbx_strand_id
1 'polypeptide(L)'
;MQQLYLLLPEPNKEFECFVVNHMVSDYLISDGLGIAINADKEEPDWVFSYGDVVDFYLNSKFYSNNITNPFTGIVTDRMVNSNRVRIGNPSETYLPQDARNVIRNFLKSWGLDTKICLMLWIDKDNKLTLTFNILPKMFKKTDSESVNSFLHFLSWYFPRHYKLVCMEENELFQPI
;
A
#
# COMPACT_ATOMS: atom_id res chain seq x y z
N MET A 1 7.45 11.90 -2.53
CA MET A 1 7.16 10.49 -2.90
C MET A 1 7.96 10.18 -4.15
N GLN A 2 8.62 9.03 -4.24
CA GLN A 2 9.51 8.73 -5.37
C GLN A 2 8.70 8.20 -6.56
N GLN A 3 9.07 8.62 -7.76
CA GLN A 3 8.38 8.33 -9.01
C GLN A 3 9.41 8.13 -10.13
N LEU A 4 9.11 7.22 -11.04
CA LEU A 4 9.76 7.16 -12.34
C LEU A 4 8.99 8.05 -13.32
N TYR A 5 9.73 8.89 -14.05
CA TYR A 5 9.18 9.76 -15.08
C TYR A 5 9.28 9.11 -16.45
N LEU A 6 8.14 8.96 -17.13
CA LEU A 6 8.05 8.43 -18.48
C LEU A 6 7.50 9.51 -19.41
N LEU A 7 8.01 9.56 -20.64
CA LEU A 7 7.54 10.46 -21.68
C LEU A 7 6.88 9.65 -22.80
N LEU A 8 5.77 10.16 -23.32
CA LEU A 8 5.21 9.63 -24.55
C LEU A 8 6.10 10.03 -25.73
N PRO A 9 6.33 9.11 -26.69
CA PRO A 9 7.17 9.40 -27.84
C PRO A 9 6.54 10.49 -28.72
N GLU A 10 7.37 11.41 -29.18
CA GLU A 10 6.96 12.39 -30.18
C GLU A 10 7.04 11.81 -31.60
N PRO A 11 6.13 12.22 -32.52
CA PRO A 11 6.19 11.77 -33.91
C PRO A 11 7.53 12.09 -34.57
N ASN A 12 8.12 11.10 -35.24
CA ASN A 12 9.39 11.20 -35.97
C ASN A 12 10.61 11.58 -35.12
N LYS A 13 10.57 11.36 -33.80
CA LYS A 13 11.75 11.47 -32.93
C LYS A 13 12.16 10.09 -32.42
N GLU A 14 13.47 9.90 -32.25
CA GLU A 14 13.99 8.74 -31.51
C GLU A 14 13.51 8.81 -30.06
N PHE A 15 13.22 7.65 -29.47
CA PHE A 15 12.77 7.56 -28.09
C PHE A 15 13.29 6.28 -27.44
N GLU A 16 13.38 6.29 -26.11
CA GLU A 16 13.66 5.09 -25.33
C GLU A 16 12.36 4.34 -25.06
N CYS A 17 12.34 3.05 -25.40
CA CYS A 17 11.16 2.21 -25.21
C CYS A 17 11.16 1.62 -23.80
N PHE A 18 10.08 1.88 -23.05
CA PHE A 18 9.86 1.35 -21.71
C PHE A 18 8.72 0.35 -21.72
N VAL A 19 8.96 -0.85 -21.16
CA VAL A 19 7.94 -1.87 -20.98
C VAL A 19 7.60 -1.96 -19.50
N VAL A 20 6.53 -1.28 -19.10
CA VAL A 20 6.09 -1.17 -17.70
C VAL A 20 6.00 -2.53 -17.02
N ASN A 21 5.51 -3.56 -17.70
CA ASN A 21 5.37 -4.89 -17.13
C ASN A 21 6.70 -5.49 -16.62
N HIS A 22 7.81 -5.24 -17.32
CA HIS A 22 9.14 -5.70 -16.87
C HIS A 22 9.67 -4.80 -15.76
N MET A 23 9.55 -3.49 -15.90
CA MET A 23 10.00 -2.54 -14.90
C MET A 23 9.37 -2.77 -13.52
N VAL A 24 8.08 -3.14 -13.50
CA VAL A 24 7.34 -3.44 -12.27
C VAL A 24 8.01 -4.58 -11.50
N SER A 25 8.34 -5.68 -12.18
CA SER A 25 9.00 -6.83 -11.55
C SER A 25 10.48 -6.60 -11.28
N ASP A 26 11.15 -5.78 -12.08
CA ASP A 26 12.60 -5.64 -12.04
C ASP A 26 13.05 -4.70 -10.92
N TYR A 27 12.34 -3.60 -10.67
CA TYR A 27 12.75 -2.61 -9.66
C TYR A 27 11.64 -1.74 -9.06
N LEU A 28 10.53 -1.46 -9.76
CA LEU A 28 9.55 -0.49 -9.22
C LEU A 28 8.95 -0.95 -7.88
N ILE A 29 8.69 -2.26 -7.73
CA ILE A 29 8.14 -2.84 -6.51
C ILE A 29 9.16 -2.81 -5.36
N SER A 30 10.40 -3.22 -5.59
CA SER A 30 11.45 -3.23 -4.55
C SER A 30 11.86 -1.84 -4.11
N ASP A 31 11.84 -0.87 -5.03
CA ASP A 31 12.37 0.47 -4.79
C ASP A 31 11.31 1.45 -4.28
N GLY A 32 10.03 1.05 -4.31
CA GLY A 32 8.95 1.89 -3.78
C GLY A 32 8.50 3.00 -4.73
N LEU A 33 8.63 2.78 -6.04
CA LEU A 33 8.44 3.82 -7.06
C LEU A 33 7.01 3.81 -7.63
N GLY A 34 6.40 5.01 -7.69
CA GLY A 34 5.25 5.25 -8.57
C GLY A 34 5.69 5.55 -10.02
N ILE A 35 4.74 5.83 -10.91
CA ILE A 35 5.00 6.22 -12.30
C ILE A 35 4.28 7.53 -12.58
N ALA A 36 4.95 8.48 -13.21
CA ALA A 36 4.32 9.69 -13.75
C ALA A 36 4.61 9.82 -15.25
N ILE A 37 3.58 10.11 -16.03
CA ILE A 37 3.64 10.20 -17.49
C ILE A 37 3.59 11.67 -17.90
N ASN A 38 4.49 12.10 -18.78
CA ASN A 38 4.64 13.48 -19.28
C ASN A 38 4.76 14.51 -18.14
N ALA A 39 5.62 14.20 -17.17
CA ALA A 39 5.90 15.05 -16.02
C ALA A 39 6.84 16.24 -16.33
N ASP A 40 7.16 16.45 -17.60
CA ASP A 40 7.94 17.58 -18.12
C ASP A 40 7.12 18.88 -18.23
N LYS A 41 5.79 18.77 -18.15
CA LYS A 41 4.86 19.90 -18.05
C LYS A 41 4.66 20.35 -16.60
N GLU A 42 3.92 21.45 -16.37
CA GLU A 42 3.56 21.91 -15.02
C GLU A 42 2.84 20.83 -14.20
N GLU A 43 1.97 20.04 -14.86
CA GLU A 43 1.30 18.89 -14.27
C GLU A 43 1.47 17.65 -15.18
N PRO A 44 1.79 16.48 -14.60
CA PRO A 44 1.84 15.23 -15.35
C PRO A 44 0.47 14.83 -15.89
N ASP A 45 0.43 14.25 -17.09
CA ASP A 45 -0.82 13.78 -17.69
C ASP A 45 -1.45 12.64 -16.86
N TRP A 46 -0.60 11.77 -16.28
CA TRP A 46 -1.03 10.72 -15.36
C TRP A 46 -0.02 10.49 -14.24
N VAL A 47 -0.54 10.20 -13.05
CA VAL A 47 0.24 9.77 -11.89
C VAL A 47 -0.34 8.45 -11.36
N PHE A 48 0.50 7.42 -11.37
CA PHE A 48 0.28 6.15 -10.71
C PHE A 48 1.08 6.15 -9.41
N SER A 49 0.36 5.99 -8.29
CA SER A 49 0.97 5.82 -6.99
C SER A 49 1.75 4.52 -6.89
N TYR A 50 2.58 4.37 -5.86
CA TYR A 50 3.19 3.06 -5.58
C TYR A 50 2.12 1.99 -5.35
N GLY A 51 1.03 2.35 -4.68
CA GLY A 51 -0.14 1.49 -4.52
C GLY A 51 -0.77 1.02 -5.85
N ASP A 52 -0.82 1.88 -6.86
CA ASP A 52 -1.30 1.51 -8.20
C ASP A 52 -0.33 0.53 -8.88
N VAL A 53 0.98 0.71 -8.68
CA VAL A 53 2.02 -0.20 -9.16
C VAL A 53 1.92 -1.56 -8.45
N VAL A 54 1.65 -1.59 -7.15
CA VAL A 54 1.38 -2.84 -6.40
C VAL A 54 0.15 -3.55 -6.93
N ASP A 55 -0.94 -2.82 -7.22
CA ASP A 55 -2.14 -3.42 -7.81
C ASP A 55 -1.84 -4.02 -9.19
N PHE A 56 -1.07 -3.31 -10.02
CA PHE A 56 -0.61 -3.82 -11.30
C PHE A 56 0.25 -5.08 -11.16
N TYR A 57 1.18 -5.12 -10.19
CA TYR A 57 2.00 -6.30 -9.92
C TYR A 57 1.15 -7.52 -9.54
N LEU A 58 0.12 -7.33 -8.71
CA LEU A 58 -0.74 -8.41 -8.24
C LEU A 58 -1.74 -8.89 -9.28
N ASN A 59 -2.27 -7.98 -10.09
CA ASN A 59 -3.46 -8.21 -10.92
C ASN A 59 -3.24 -8.00 -12.43
N SER A 60 -2.04 -7.60 -12.84
CA SER A 60 -1.71 -7.13 -14.20
C SER A 60 -2.61 -5.99 -14.69
N LYS A 61 -3.18 -5.22 -13.75
CA LYS A 61 -4.09 -4.09 -13.98
C LYS A 61 -3.89 -3.06 -12.88
N PHE A 62 -3.79 -1.78 -13.25
CA PHE A 62 -3.64 -0.68 -12.28
C PHE A 62 -4.86 -0.46 -11.37
N TYR A 63 -6.04 -0.92 -11.82
CA TYR A 63 -7.29 -0.76 -11.09
C TYR A 63 -8.04 -2.09 -11.10
N SER A 64 -7.84 -2.87 -10.04
CA SER A 64 -8.52 -4.14 -9.78
C SER A 64 -9.08 -4.13 -8.37
N ASN A 65 -10.15 -4.89 -8.15
CA ASN A 65 -10.65 -5.20 -6.79
C ASN A 65 -10.54 -6.71 -6.50
N ASN A 66 -9.79 -7.44 -7.33
CA ASN A 66 -9.63 -8.88 -7.18
C ASN A 66 -8.64 -9.15 -6.06
N ILE A 67 -9.13 -9.80 -5.00
CA ILE A 67 -8.32 -10.25 -3.88
C ILE A 67 -8.43 -11.76 -3.82
N THR A 68 -7.30 -12.44 -4.01
CA THR A 68 -7.23 -13.90 -3.96
C THR A 68 -6.36 -14.31 -2.79
N ASN A 69 -6.89 -15.19 -1.93
CA ASN A 69 -6.19 -15.74 -0.76
C ASN A 69 -5.54 -14.65 0.11
N PRO A 70 -6.32 -13.76 0.75
CA PRO A 70 -5.79 -12.58 1.44
C PRO A 70 -4.88 -12.90 2.62
N PHE A 71 -5.01 -14.10 3.19
CA PHE A 71 -4.32 -14.51 4.42
C PHE A 71 -3.18 -15.50 4.16
N THR A 72 -2.17 -15.44 5.01
CA THR A 72 -1.13 -16.48 5.13
C THR A 72 -0.98 -16.93 6.58
N GLY A 73 -0.54 -18.17 6.78
CA GLY A 73 -0.30 -18.75 8.11
C GLY A 73 -1.58 -19.00 8.92
N ILE A 74 -1.48 -18.82 10.24
CA ILE A 74 -2.59 -19.05 11.17
C ILE A 74 -3.59 -17.90 11.07
N VAL A 75 -4.86 -18.27 10.97
CA VAL A 75 -5.98 -17.34 10.92
C VAL A 75 -6.91 -17.64 12.08
N THR A 76 -7.37 -16.62 12.80
CA THR A 76 -8.19 -16.74 14.01
C THR A 76 -9.45 -15.91 13.89
N ASP A 77 -10.59 -16.48 14.30
CA ASP A 77 -11.86 -15.76 14.38
C ASP A 77 -12.04 -15.18 15.80
N ARG A 78 -12.36 -13.88 15.91
CA ARG A 78 -12.60 -13.17 17.18
C ARG A 78 -13.77 -12.20 17.09
N MET A 79 -14.23 -11.73 18.24
CA MET A 79 -15.18 -10.62 18.34
C MET A 79 -14.43 -9.31 18.54
N VAL A 80 -14.65 -8.33 17.66
CA VAL A 80 -14.13 -6.96 17.78
C VAL A 80 -15.31 -6.00 17.70
N ASN A 81 -15.55 -5.24 18.78
CA ASN A 81 -16.69 -4.32 18.90
C ASN A 81 -18.03 -4.97 18.50
N SER A 82 -18.30 -6.15 19.04
CA SER A 82 -19.50 -6.96 18.74
C SER A 82 -19.64 -7.44 17.28
N ASN A 83 -18.59 -7.35 16.47
CA ASN A 83 -18.56 -7.93 15.13
C ASN A 83 -17.62 -9.14 15.09
N ARG A 84 -18.01 -10.19 14.39
CA ARG A 84 -17.13 -11.30 14.05
C ARG A 84 -16.11 -10.85 13.02
N VAL A 85 -14.85 -11.08 13.35
CA VAL A 85 -13.71 -10.75 12.50
C VAL A 85 -12.79 -11.93 12.41
N ARG A 86 -12.38 -12.24 11.19
CA ARG A 86 -11.30 -13.17 10.90
C ARG A 86 -9.99 -12.42 10.75
N ILE A 87 -8.98 -12.78 11.53
CA ILE A 87 -7.72 -12.05 11.64
C ILE A 87 -6.56 -12.98 11.28
N GLY A 88 -5.64 -12.48 10.48
CA GLY A 88 -4.42 -13.20 10.11
C GLY A 88 -3.40 -12.27 9.47
N ASN A 89 -2.29 -12.82 8.99
CA ASN A 89 -1.28 -12.04 8.28
C ASN A 89 -1.67 -11.85 6.81
N PRO A 90 -1.32 -10.72 6.18
CA PRO A 90 -1.48 -10.56 4.75
C PRO A 90 -0.57 -11.54 3.98
N SER A 91 -1.12 -12.18 2.95
CA SER A 91 -0.36 -13.07 2.06
C SER A 91 0.51 -12.31 1.06
N GLU A 92 1.39 -13.03 0.36
CA GLU A 92 2.14 -12.49 -0.79
C GLU A 92 1.23 -12.02 -1.94
N THR A 93 0.08 -12.66 -2.12
CA THR A 93 -0.90 -12.29 -3.15
C THR A 93 -1.82 -11.15 -2.73
N TYR A 94 -1.65 -10.65 -1.50
CA TYR A 94 -2.32 -9.46 -1.00
C TYR A 94 -1.31 -8.32 -0.85
N LEU A 95 -0.33 -8.44 0.05
CA LEU A 95 0.68 -7.40 0.27
C LEU A 95 2.07 -8.02 0.18
N PRO A 96 2.70 -8.06 -0.99
CA PRO A 96 3.99 -8.73 -1.22
C PRO A 96 5.08 -8.27 -0.25
N GLN A 97 6.06 -9.14 0.04
CA GLN A 97 7.16 -8.85 0.97
C GLN A 97 7.93 -7.58 0.60
N ASP A 98 8.16 -7.33 -0.69
CA ASP A 98 8.85 -6.11 -1.15
C ASP A 98 8.04 -4.85 -0.85
N ALA A 99 6.72 -4.88 -1.07
CA ALA A 99 5.84 -3.80 -0.67
C ALA A 99 5.84 -3.59 0.84
N ARG A 100 5.81 -4.67 1.63
CA ARG A 100 5.95 -4.58 3.10
C ARG A 100 7.28 -3.93 3.49
N ASN A 101 8.38 -4.23 2.79
CA ASN A 101 9.69 -3.63 3.05
C ASN A 101 9.71 -2.14 2.75
N VAL A 102 9.16 -1.71 1.62
CA VAL A 102 9.02 -0.29 1.25
C VAL A 102 8.20 0.46 2.30
N ILE A 103 7.04 -0.08 2.67
CA ILE A 103 6.16 0.53 3.68
C ILE A 103 6.88 0.58 5.03
N ARG A 104 7.60 -0.47 5.44
CA ARG A 104 8.39 -0.47 6.68
C ARG A 104 9.41 0.66 6.69
N ASN A 105 10.12 0.86 5.59
CA ASN A 105 11.13 1.92 5.47
C ASN A 105 10.49 3.31 5.55
N PHE A 106 9.33 3.49 4.89
CA PHE A 106 8.52 4.71 5.03
C PHE A 106 8.12 4.94 6.50
N LEU A 107 7.54 3.96 7.18
CA LEU A 107 7.11 4.07 8.58
C LEU A 107 8.30 4.38 9.52
N LYS A 108 9.45 3.74 9.30
CA LYS A 108 10.69 4.04 10.02
C LYS A 108 11.19 5.46 9.80
N SER A 109 11.03 6.03 8.60
CA SER A 109 11.37 7.44 8.33
C SER A 109 10.51 8.42 9.14
N TRP A 110 9.31 7.99 9.56
CA TRP A 110 8.43 8.71 10.48
C TRP A 110 8.74 8.41 11.97
N GLY A 111 9.75 7.58 12.24
CA GLY A 111 10.11 7.14 13.59
C GLY A 111 9.13 6.11 14.17
N LEU A 112 8.36 5.42 13.33
CA LEU A 112 7.39 4.42 13.74
C LEU A 112 7.95 3.01 13.50
N ASP A 113 7.93 2.18 14.54
CA ASP A 113 8.16 0.74 14.43
C ASP A 113 6.80 0.04 14.54
N THR A 114 6.22 -0.25 13.38
CA THR A 114 4.80 -0.60 13.26
C THR A 114 4.62 -2.08 12.96
N LYS A 115 3.58 -2.64 13.56
CA LYS A 115 3.08 -3.98 13.27
C LYS A 115 1.79 -3.91 12.47
N ILE A 116 1.54 -4.95 11.69
CA ILE A 116 0.35 -5.10 10.87
C ILE A 116 -0.37 -6.41 11.12
N CYS A 117 -1.67 -6.40 10.84
CA CYS A 117 -2.46 -7.59 10.61
C CYS A 117 -3.53 -7.29 9.56
N LEU A 118 -4.15 -8.34 9.03
CA LEU A 118 -5.26 -8.25 8.10
C LEU A 118 -6.54 -8.72 8.81
N MET A 119 -7.61 -7.96 8.65
CA MET A 119 -8.90 -8.24 9.30
C MET A 119 -10.00 -8.35 8.24
N LEU A 120 -10.74 -9.46 8.24
CA LEU A 120 -11.93 -9.68 7.43
C LEU A 120 -13.16 -9.56 8.35
N TRP A 121 -13.92 -8.50 8.18
CA TRP A 121 -15.13 -8.22 8.95
C TRP A 121 -16.31 -9.02 8.40
N ILE A 122 -16.57 -10.19 8.99
CA ILE A 122 -17.59 -11.15 8.52
C ILE A 122 -18.99 -10.51 8.58
N ASP A 123 -19.29 -9.78 9.66
CA ASP A 123 -20.60 -9.14 9.85
C ASP A 123 -20.75 -7.79 9.11
N LYS A 124 -19.73 -7.37 8.35
CA LYS A 124 -19.74 -6.12 7.55
C LYS A 124 -19.37 -6.42 6.10
N ASP A 125 -20.17 -7.27 5.46
CA ASP A 125 -20.06 -7.62 4.04
C ASP A 125 -18.70 -8.19 3.63
N ASN A 126 -18.07 -8.99 4.51
CA ASN A 126 -16.73 -9.54 4.27
C ASN A 126 -15.71 -8.46 3.89
N LYS A 127 -15.82 -7.28 4.50
CA LYS A 127 -14.90 -6.17 4.25
C LYS A 127 -13.52 -6.54 4.77
N LEU A 128 -12.52 -6.45 3.90
CA LEU A 128 -11.13 -6.68 4.25
C LEU A 128 -10.44 -5.35 4.59
N THR A 129 -9.77 -5.29 5.74
CA THR A 129 -9.07 -4.09 6.22
C THR A 129 -7.66 -4.41 6.68
N LEU A 130 -6.67 -3.76 6.09
CA LEU A 130 -5.30 -3.79 6.56
C LEU A 130 -5.18 -2.91 7.79
N THR A 131 -4.64 -3.46 8.86
CA THR A 131 -4.72 -2.86 10.18
C THR A 131 -3.33 -2.65 10.76
N PHE A 132 -3.06 -1.45 11.25
CA PHE A 132 -1.77 -1.03 11.81
C PHE A 132 -1.91 -0.69 13.29
N ASN A 133 -0.86 -0.93 14.09
CA ASN A 133 -0.79 -0.52 15.49
C ASN A 133 -0.36 0.95 15.67
N ILE A 134 -0.74 1.84 14.75
CA ILE A 134 -0.36 3.26 14.79
C ILE A 134 -1.39 4.03 15.60
N LEU A 135 -0.95 4.76 16.61
CA LEU A 135 -1.83 5.59 17.45
C LEU A 135 -1.39 7.06 17.37
N PRO A 136 -2.33 8.03 17.46
CA PRO A 136 -1.99 9.45 17.40
C PRO A 136 -0.89 9.87 18.39
N LYS A 137 -0.87 9.27 19.58
CA LYS A 137 0.14 9.51 20.63
C LYS A 137 1.58 9.12 20.23
N MET A 138 1.78 8.38 19.14
CA MET A 138 3.10 7.98 18.65
C MET A 138 3.78 9.07 17.83
N PHE A 139 3.04 10.09 17.38
CA PHE A 139 3.59 11.21 16.64
C PHE A 139 4.18 12.26 17.60
N LYS A 140 5.40 12.73 17.33
CA LYS A 140 6.08 13.76 18.14
C LYS A 140 5.27 15.06 18.25
N LYS A 141 4.53 15.38 17.19
CA LYS A 141 3.50 16.43 17.20
C LYS A 141 2.16 15.73 17.01
N THR A 142 1.31 15.82 18.02
CA THR A 142 -0.05 15.25 18.05
C THR A 142 -1.10 16.20 17.44
N ASP A 143 -0.68 17.21 16.70
CA ASP A 143 -1.59 18.07 15.97
C ASP A 143 -2.26 17.30 14.83
N SER A 144 -3.53 17.61 14.58
CA SER A 144 -4.35 16.94 13.56
C SER A 144 -3.76 17.06 12.16
N GLU A 145 -3.02 18.13 11.88
CA GLU A 145 -2.34 18.36 10.60
C GLU A 145 -1.24 17.31 10.35
N SER A 146 -0.36 17.06 11.32
CA SER A 146 0.70 16.04 11.20
C SER A 146 0.14 14.64 10.94
N VAL A 147 -0.95 14.27 11.63
CA VAL A 147 -1.62 12.97 11.43
C VAL A 147 -2.27 12.88 10.05
N ASN A 148 -2.93 13.94 9.59
CA ASN A 148 -3.55 13.98 8.27
C ASN A 148 -2.50 13.91 7.15
N SER A 149 -1.39 14.63 7.28
CA SER A 149 -0.26 14.54 6.33
C SER A 149 0.31 13.13 6.31
N PHE A 150 0.52 12.52 7.47
CA PHE A 150 0.96 11.12 7.55
C PHE A 150 0.01 10.18 6.80
N LEU A 151 -1.30 10.26 7.06
CA LEU A 151 -2.30 9.41 6.40
C LEU A 151 -2.34 9.65 4.88
N HIS A 152 -2.20 10.90 4.45
CA HIS A 152 -2.11 11.25 3.04
C HIS A 152 -0.91 10.55 2.37
N PHE A 153 0.28 10.68 2.96
CA PHE A 153 1.48 10.01 2.43
C PHE A 153 1.41 8.49 2.55
N LEU A 154 0.82 7.95 3.61
CA LEU A 154 0.64 6.51 3.77
C LEU A 154 -0.23 5.95 2.65
N SER A 155 -1.28 6.67 2.25
CA SER A 155 -2.21 6.20 1.20
C SER A 155 -1.53 6.01 -0.16
N TRP A 156 -0.43 6.71 -0.45
CA TRP A 156 0.38 6.51 -1.66
C TRP A 156 0.93 5.10 -1.80
N TYR A 157 1.12 4.38 -0.70
CA TYR A 157 1.77 3.08 -0.69
C TYR A 157 0.82 1.88 -0.86
N PHE A 158 -0.49 2.11 -0.92
CA PHE A 158 -1.47 1.03 -0.95
C PHE A 158 -2.40 1.12 -2.17
N PRO A 159 -2.80 -0.02 -2.75
CA PRO A 159 -3.83 -0.04 -3.78
C PRO A 159 -5.08 0.72 -3.32
N ARG A 160 -5.71 1.48 -4.22
CA ARG A 160 -6.80 2.41 -3.88
C ARG A 160 -8.01 1.74 -3.21
N HIS A 161 -8.23 0.47 -3.52
CA HIS A 161 -9.33 -0.31 -2.96
C HIS A 161 -9.07 -0.80 -1.53
N TYR A 162 -7.82 -0.70 -1.05
CA TYR A 162 -7.46 -1.12 0.30
C TYR A 162 -8.12 -0.21 1.33
N LYS A 163 -8.54 -0.82 2.42
CA LYS A 163 -9.10 -0.12 3.57
C LYS A 163 -8.09 -0.23 4.71
N LEU A 164 -7.64 0.91 5.20
CA LEU A 164 -6.66 0.99 6.28
C LEU A 164 -7.37 1.35 7.57
N VAL A 165 -7.00 0.67 8.67
CA VAL A 165 -7.48 0.98 10.02
C VAL A 165 -6.29 1.03 10.96
N CYS A 166 -6.37 1.93 11.94
CA CYS A 166 -5.39 2.03 13.02
C CYS A 166 -6.08 1.64 14.33
N MET A 167 -5.47 0.76 15.12
CA MET A 167 -6.00 0.35 16.43
C MET A 167 -4.88 -0.04 17.39
N GLU A 168 -5.20 -0.28 18.66
CA GLU A 168 -4.20 -0.73 19.63
C GLU A 168 -3.69 -2.14 19.30
N GLU A 169 -2.41 -2.38 19.60
CA GLU A 169 -1.77 -3.67 19.39
C GLU A 169 -2.39 -4.76 20.29
N ASN A 170 -2.46 -5.98 19.75
CA ASN A 170 -2.71 -7.21 20.50
C ASN A 170 -1.82 -8.34 19.96
N GLU A 171 -1.96 -9.56 20.47
CA GLU A 171 -1.12 -10.70 20.09
C GLU A 171 -1.19 -11.11 18.60
N LEU A 172 -2.13 -10.55 17.82
CA LEU A 172 -2.35 -10.89 16.41
C LEU A 172 -1.55 -9.99 15.46
N PHE A 173 -0.92 -8.93 15.97
CA PHE A 173 -0.09 -8.01 15.19
C PHE A 173 1.31 -8.59 15.02
N GLN A 174 1.82 -8.57 13.80
CA GLN A 174 3.20 -8.96 13.50
C GLN A 174 3.98 -7.78 12.93
N PRO A 175 5.31 -7.72 13.16
CA PRO A 175 6.15 -6.75 12.45
C PRO A 175 5.82 -6.77 10.96
N ILE A 176 5.63 -5.58 10.39
CA ILE A 176 5.52 -5.46 8.93
C ILE A 176 6.74 -6.06 8.28
#